data_AF-A0A6C0JD90-F1
#
_entry.id   AF-A0A6C0JD90-F1
#
_cell.length_a   1.000
_cell.length_b   1.000
_cell.length_c   1.000
_cell.angle_alpha   90.00
_cell.angle_beta   90.00
_cell.angle_gamma   90.00
#
_symmetry.space_group_name_H-M   'P 1'
#
loop_
_entity.id
_entity.type
_entity.pdbx_description
1 polymer ?
#
loop_
_entity_poly.entity_id
_entity_poly.type
_entity_poly.pdbx_seq_one_letter_code
_entity_poly.pdbx_strand_id
1 'polypeptide(L)'
;MTKIDQSCATCIGFSIDKVVKSQSNMKPSWLANDNRVTRFITNNGFKQRKPSNIDVKLNVNIGTGLKGRKVLYWATKRKETMSPMILDSNKAYHNFENSGVTSISRDGTIMFSFECPQLYSTKHSAQKSQQTYFRHLHFVISNEKCNEWSPEIYTKIVVCQYGLKKMLQFCQSKMHVIINTLPHDSFAKDHIPNSYNLSYKTIKSMSVDELKSWFCEVVKLHYPKLNTYLLKERIEPYQIPIITYCAHSECNVSQLAIQELMKKGFVNISEYSGGMREYRSKIPFDK
;
A
#
# COMPACT_ATOMS: atom_id res chain seq x y z
N MET A 1 -16.28 -4.00 -23.13
CA MET A 1 -16.17 -4.69 -21.82
C MET A 1 -14.78 -5.30 -21.71
N THR A 2 -13.82 -4.55 -21.22
CA THR A 2 -12.43 -4.99 -21.07
C THR A 2 -12.33 -5.86 -19.82
N LYS A 3 -12.07 -7.16 -19.98
CA LYS A 3 -11.77 -8.07 -18.87
C LYS A 3 -10.59 -7.50 -18.09
N ILE A 4 -10.81 -7.12 -16.83
CA ILE A 4 -9.74 -6.88 -15.87
C ILE A 4 -9.05 -8.23 -15.71
N ASP A 5 -7.86 -8.39 -16.29
CA ASP A 5 -7.13 -9.65 -16.23
C ASP A 5 -6.73 -9.92 -14.76
N GLN A 6 -7.20 -11.06 -14.27
CA GLN A 6 -7.23 -11.48 -12.86
C GLN A 6 -5.97 -12.27 -12.54
N SER A 7 -5.11 -11.79 -11.63
CA SER A 7 -3.80 -12.46 -11.43
C SER A 7 -3.16 -12.34 -10.04
N CYS A 8 -3.94 -12.53 -8.97
CA CYS A 8 -3.35 -12.88 -7.68
C CYS A 8 -4.25 -13.80 -6.83
N ALA A 9 -3.69 -14.84 -6.21
CA ALA A 9 -4.35 -15.65 -5.16
C ALA A 9 -5.01 -14.86 -4.03
N THR A 10 -4.62 -13.60 -3.84
CA THR A 10 -5.05 -12.72 -2.75
C THR A 10 -5.84 -11.50 -3.21
N CYS A 11 -5.96 -11.25 -4.53
CA CYS A 11 -6.67 -10.09 -5.08
C CYS A 11 -7.96 -10.45 -5.83
N ILE A 12 -8.39 -11.72 -5.79
CA ILE A 12 -9.63 -12.18 -6.45
C ILE A 12 -10.87 -11.47 -5.89
N GLY A 13 -10.80 -10.96 -4.66
CA GLY A 13 -11.75 -9.99 -4.12
C GLY A 13 -11.01 -8.72 -3.72
N PHE A 14 -10.86 -7.77 -4.63
CA PHE A 14 -10.32 -6.45 -4.28
C PHE A 14 -11.21 -5.81 -3.20
N SER A 15 -10.68 -5.75 -1.98
CA SER A 15 -11.31 -5.03 -0.90
C SER A 15 -10.21 -4.48 0.00
N ILE A 16 -10.06 -3.16 -0.01
CA ILE A 16 -9.14 -2.45 0.89
C ILE A 16 -9.49 -2.76 2.34
N ASP A 17 -10.78 -2.93 2.64
CA ASP A 17 -11.29 -3.06 4.00
C ASP A 17 -11.30 -4.51 4.51
N LYS A 18 -11.36 -5.51 3.63
CA LYS A 18 -11.43 -6.93 4.05
C LYS A 18 -10.06 -7.60 4.11
N VAL A 19 -9.99 -8.60 4.97
CA VAL A 19 -8.94 -9.62 4.93
C VAL A 19 -9.33 -10.66 3.89
N VAL A 20 -8.39 -11.05 3.04
CA VAL A 20 -8.61 -12.08 2.02
C VAL A 20 -7.78 -13.32 2.37
N LYS A 21 -8.44 -14.48 2.43
CA LYS A 21 -7.76 -15.78 2.53
C LYS A 21 -7.13 -16.09 1.16
N SER A 22 -5.84 -16.41 1.15
CA SER A 22 -5.13 -16.75 -0.09
C SER A 22 -5.64 -18.08 -0.63
N GLN A 23 -5.98 -18.13 -1.91
CA GLN A 23 -6.38 -19.38 -2.55
C GLN A 23 -5.15 -20.24 -2.89
N SER A 24 -5.18 -21.52 -2.52
CA SER A 24 -4.06 -22.46 -2.66
C SER A 24 -3.67 -22.76 -4.12
N ASN A 25 -4.61 -22.62 -5.06
CA ASN A 25 -4.45 -22.86 -6.50
C ASN A 25 -3.87 -21.66 -7.27
N MET A 26 -3.70 -20.49 -6.64
CA MET A 26 -3.20 -19.28 -7.28
C MET A 26 -1.92 -18.74 -6.62
N LYS A 27 -1.16 -19.62 -5.94
CA LYS A 27 0.15 -19.26 -5.38
C LYS A 27 1.00 -18.61 -6.47
N PRO A 28 1.44 -17.36 -6.30
CA PRO A 28 2.40 -16.74 -7.19
C PRO A 28 3.62 -17.65 -7.40
N SER A 29 4.26 -17.61 -8.56
CA SER A 29 5.39 -18.50 -8.89
C SER A 29 6.50 -18.49 -7.83
N TRP A 30 6.76 -17.35 -7.17
CA TRP A 30 7.72 -17.26 -6.07
C TRP A 30 7.27 -17.99 -4.79
N LEU A 31 5.97 -18.06 -4.52
CA LEU A 31 5.36 -18.88 -3.45
C LEU A 31 5.26 -20.37 -3.83
N ALA A 32 5.28 -20.68 -5.14
CA ALA A 32 5.27 -22.04 -5.66
C ALA A 32 6.68 -22.67 -5.74
N ASN A 33 7.69 -21.86 -6.04
CA ASN A 33 9.07 -22.31 -6.25
C ASN A 33 9.96 -22.15 -5.01
N ASP A 34 9.52 -21.43 -3.97
CA ASP A 34 10.37 -21.11 -2.83
C ASP A 34 9.79 -21.60 -1.50
N ASN A 35 10.47 -22.61 -0.95
CA ASN A 35 10.27 -23.10 0.41
C ASN A 35 10.59 -22.01 1.46
N ARG A 36 11.07 -20.81 1.09
CA ARG A 36 11.38 -19.71 2.02
C ARG A 36 10.20 -19.24 2.86
N VAL A 37 9.00 -19.09 2.30
CA VAL A 37 7.83 -18.65 3.10
C VAL A 37 7.43 -19.73 4.08
N THR A 38 7.34 -20.98 3.61
CA THR A 38 7.04 -22.14 4.48
C THR A 38 8.11 -22.28 5.56
N ARG A 39 9.40 -22.24 5.20
CA ARG A 39 10.53 -22.29 6.13
C ARG A 39 10.51 -21.12 7.11
N PHE A 40 10.18 -19.92 6.65
CA PHE A 40 9.98 -18.77 7.51
C PHE A 40 8.87 -19.05 8.53
N ILE A 41 7.70 -19.52 8.10
CA ILE A 41 6.60 -19.85 9.01
C ILE A 41 7.01 -20.93 10.02
N THR A 42 7.61 -22.03 9.57
CA THR A 42 8.00 -23.16 10.44
C THR A 42 9.12 -22.80 11.42
N ASN A 43 10.06 -21.94 11.01
CA ASN A 43 11.21 -21.57 11.85
C ASN A 43 10.87 -20.48 12.88
N ASN A 44 9.69 -19.87 12.80
CA ASN A 44 9.29 -18.79 13.68
C ASN A 44 8.38 -19.31 14.80
N GLY A 45 8.83 -19.17 16.05
CA GLY A 45 8.04 -19.53 17.22
C GLY A 45 6.93 -18.53 17.57
N PHE A 46 6.16 -18.88 18.60
CA PHE A 46 4.96 -18.16 19.07
C PHE A 46 5.23 -17.00 20.04
N LYS A 47 6.50 -16.74 20.36
CA LYS A 47 6.90 -15.63 21.25
C LYS A 47 6.59 -14.30 20.56
N GLN A 48 5.88 -13.43 21.28
CA GLN A 48 5.56 -12.09 20.79
C GLN A 48 6.82 -11.31 20.47
N ARG A 49 6.81 -10.64 19.32
CA ARG A 49 7.90 -9.78 18.84
C ARG A 49 7.37 -8.84 17.77
N LYS A 50 8.11 -7.76 17.54
CA LYS A 50 7.82 -6.76 16.52
C LYS A 50 9.13 -6.49 15.74
N PRO A 51 9.05 -5.96 14.52
CA PRO A 51 10.24 -5.50 13.83
C PRO A 51 10.87 -4.32 14.58
N SER A 52 12.14 -4.04 14.31
CA SER A 52 12.91 -2.99 14.99
C SER A 52 12.38 -1.59 14.69
N ASN A 53 11.92 -1.36 13.47
CA ASN A 53 11.32 -0.10 13.04
C ASN A 53 9.82 -0.27 12.85
N ILE A 54 9.03 0.72 13.27
CA ILE A 54 7.57 0.70 13.16
C ILE A 54 7.09 2.11 12.79
N ASP A 55 6.43 2.24 11.65
CA ASP A 55 5.67 3.44 11.26
C ASP A 55 4.23 3.14 10.85
N VAL A 56 3.82 1.87 10.84
CA VAL A 56 2.45 1.44 10.59
C VAL A 56 1.92 0.68 11.81
N LYS A 57 0.76 1.14 12.29
CA LYS A 57 -0.10 0.40 13.22
C LYS A 57 -1.42 0.13 12.53
N LEU A 58 -1.79 -1.15 12.39
CA LEU A 58 -3.00 -1.55 11.69
C LEU A 58 -3.84 -2.45 12.59
N ASN A 59 -5.08 -2.03 12.84
CA ASN A 59 -6.06 -2.83 13.55
C ASN A 59 -6.93 -3.60 12.57
N VAL A 60 -7.08 -4.90 12.79
CA VAL A 60 -7.92 -5.77 11.98
C VAL A 60 -8.80 -6.61 12.90
N ASN A 61 -10.12 -6.41 12.83
CA ASN A 61 -11.06 -7.25 13.55
C ASN A 61 -11.35 -8.51 12.73
N ILE A 62 -11.08 -9.68 13.32
CA ILE A 62 -11.32 -11.00 12.72
C ILE A 62 -12.36 -11.82 13.49
N GLY A 63 -13.06 -11.19 14.44
CA GLY A 63 -14.06 -11.81 15.30
C GLY A 63 -13.49 -12.51 16.53
N THR A 64 -14.37 -12.73 17.51
CA THR A 64 -14.00 -13.26 18.84
C THR A 64 -13.72 -14.77 18.86
N GLY A 65 -14.10 -15.49 17.79
CA GLY A 65 -13.90 -16.95 17.69
C GLY A 65 -12.43 -17.39 17.69
N LEU A 66 -11.51 -16.47 17.40
CA LEU A 66 -10.07 -16.73 17.36
C LEU A 66 -9.31 -16.00 18.48
N LYS A 67 -10.01 -15.52 19.52
CA LYS A 67 -9.39 -14.83 20.66
C LYS A 67 -8.29 -15.67 21.32
N GLY A 68 -7.21 -15.01 21.74
CA GLY A 68 -6.07 -15.66 22.40
C GLY A 68 -5.10 -16.37 21.46
N ARG A 69 -5.48 -16.63 20.21
CA ARG A 69 -4.61 -17.24 19.20
C ARG A 69 -3.44 -16.31 18.87
N LYS A 70 -2.32 -16.90 18.43
CA LYS A 70 -1.13 -16.16 17.99
C LYS A 70 -1.23 -15.88 16.50
N VAL A 71 -0.58 -14.80 16.07
CA VAL A 71 -0.54 -14.37 14.67
C VAL A 71 0.89 -14.08 14.30
N LEU A 72 1.43 -14.80 13.31
CA LEU A 72 2.69 -14.48 12.65
C LEU A 72 2.37 -13.66 11.41
N TYR A 73 2.99 -12.49 11.28
CA TYR A 73 2.76 -11.59 10.16
C TYR A 73 4.08 -11.13 9.54
N TRP A 74 4.04 -10.83 8.24
CA TRP A 74 5.19 -10.33 7.49
C TRP A 74 4.74 -9.47 6.30
N ALA A 75 5.58 -8.51 5.94
CA ALA A 75 5.43 -7.68 4.74
C ALA A 75 6.81 -7.44 4.11
N THR A 76 6.84 -6.80 2.94
CA THR A 76 8.09 -6.35 2.34
C THR A 76 8.75 -5.27 3.21
N LYS A 77 10.07 -5.10 3.08
CA LYS A 77 10.78 -4.02 3.77
C LYS A 77 10.29 -2.65 3.30
N ARG A 78 10.52 -1.62 4.11
CA ARG A 78 10.38 -0.24 3.67
C ARG A 78 11.29 0.04 2.49
N LYS A 79 10.86 0.96 1.62
CA LYS A 79 11.72 1.56 0.61
C LYS A 79 12.55 2.69 1.20
N GLU A 80 13.86 2.54 1.22
CA GLU A 80 14.78 3.54 1.78
C GLU A 80 15.01 4.75 0.85
N THR A 81 14.78 4.58 -0.46
CA THR A 81 15.02 5.62 -1.46
C THR A 81 13.72 6.22 -2.01
N MET A 82 13.79 7.46 -2.52
CA MET A 82 12.69 8.11 -3.25
C MET A 82 12.55 7.62 -4.71
N SER A 83 13.37 6.66 -5.15
CA SER A 83 13.27 6.09 -6.49
C SER A 83 11.88 5.47 -6.70
N PRO A 84 11.27 5.57 -7.89
CA PRO A 84 9.98 4.94 -8.17
C PRO A 84 10.13 3.45 -8.55
N MET A 85 11.36 2.96 -8.78
CA MET A 85 11.63 1.60 -9.26
C MET A 85 11.07 0.52 -8.34
N ILE A 86 10.37 -0.46 -8.90
CA ILE A 86 9.78 -1.57 -8.15
C ILE A 86 10.74 -2.75 -8.14
N LEU A 87 10.95 -3.33 -6.96
CA LEU A 87 11.81 -4.51 -6.80
C LEU A 87 11.05 -5.79 -7.13
N ASP A 88 11.79 -6.85 -7.46
CA ASP A 88 11.23 -8.20 -7.46
C ASP A 88 10.88 -8.66 -6.03
N SER A 89 9.99 -9.64 -5.91
CA SER A 89 9.52 -10.16 -4.61
C SER A 89 10.66 -10.63 -3.70
N ASN A 90 11.69 -11.30 -4.25
CA ASN A 90 12.79 -11.83 -3.46
C ASN A 90 13.61 -10.72 -2.80
N LYS A 91 13.93 -9.66 -3.56
CA LYS A 91 14.64 -8.49 -3.02
C LYS A 91 13.76 -7.66 -2.07
N ALA A 92 12.47 -7.53 -2.37
CA ALA A 92 11.56 -6.71 -1.57
C ALA A 92 11.27 -7.32 -0.18
N TYR A 93 11.11 -8.64 -0.10
CA TYR A 93 10.93 -9.35 1.17
C TYR A 93 12.25 -9.58 1.90
N HIS A 94 13.37 -9.67 1.17
CA HIS A 94 14.68 -9.96 1.72
C HIS A 94 14.61 -11.12 2.73
N ASN A 95 14.98 -10.95 4.00
CA ASN A 95 14.98 -11.99 5.03
C ASN A 95 13.78 -11.90 5.98
N PHE A 96 12.65 -11.34 5.51
CA PHE A 96 11.42 -11.16 6.29
C PHE A 96 11.63 -10.32 7.56
N GLU A 97 12.53 -9.33 7.53
CA GLU A 97 12.82 -8.50 8.70
C GLU A 97 11.62 -7.65 9.14
N ASN A 98 10.75 -7.28 8.19
CA ASN A 98 9.49 -6.60 8.46
C ASN A 98 8.39 -7.60 8.86
N SER A 99 8.61 -8.29 9.97
CA SER A 99 7.71 -9.33 10.49
C SER A 99 7.60 -9.29 12.01
N GLY A 100 6.58 -9.95 12.54
CA GLY A 100 6.38 -10.05 13.98
C GLY A 100 5.39 -11.14 14.37
N VAL A 101 5.26 -11.33 15.68
CA VAL A 101 4.23 -12.19 16.27
C VAL A 101 3.44 -11.40 17.29
N THR A 102 2.13 -11.42 17.14
CA THR A 102 1.17 -10.78 18.05
C THR A 102 0.10 -11.77 18.48
N SER A 103 -0.86 -11.31 19.28
CA SER A 103 -2.00 -12.09 19.75
C SER A 103 -3.31 -11.42 19.35
N ILE A 104 -4.33 -12.24 19.13
CA ILE A 104 -5.70 -11.75 18.94
C ILE A 104 -6.28 -11.41 20.32
N SER A 105 -6.73 -10.17 20.49
CA SER A 105 -7.32 -9.70 21.74
C SER A 105 -8.69 -10.32 22.00
N ARG A 106 -9.23 -10.07 23.21
CA ARG A 106 -10.50 -10.67 23.66
C ARG A 106 -11.70 -10.27 22.80
N ASP A 107 -11.67 -9.08 22.22
CA ASP A 107 -12.66 -8.52 21.30
C ASP A 107 -12.48 -9.01 19.85
N GLY A 108 -11.48 -9.85 19.56
CA GLY A 108 -11.22 -10.37 18.21
C GLY A 108 -10.35 -9.47 17.34
N THR A 109 -9.70 -8.46 17.90
CA THR A 109 -8.84 -7.53 17.16
C THR A 109 -7.39 -8.02 17.11
N ILE A 110 -6.74 -7.85 15.96
CA ILE A 110 -5.29 -7.96 15.81
C ILE A 110 -4.72 -6.56 15.65
N MET A 111 -3.75 -6.20 16.50
CA MET A 111 -2.94 -4.99 16.32
C MET A 111 -1.60 -5.38 15.70
N PHE A 112 -1.43 -5.08 14.42
CA PHE A 112 -0.17 -5.23 13.70
C PHE A 112 0.70 -4.00 13.92
N SER A 113 2.02 -4.21 14.07
CA SER A 113 3.02 -3.14 14.14
C SER A 113 4.18 -3.50 13.23
N PHE A 114 4.38 -2.72 12.18
CA PHE A 114 5.33 -3.02 11.11
C PHE A 114 5.78 -1.75 10.37
N GLU A 115 6.74 -1.90 9.47
CA GLU A 115 7.15 -0.82 8.57
C GLU A 115 6.23 -0.72 7.35
N CYS A 116 5.97 0.48 6.85
CA CYS A 116 5.24 0.69 5.60
C CYS A 116 5.88 -0.13 4.48
N PRO A 117 5.17 -1.14 3.94
CA PRO A 117 5.75 -2.03 2.96
C PRO A 117 5.98 -1.32 1.63
N GLN A 118 7.04 -1.70 0.94
CA GLN A 118 7.25 -1.29 -0.45
C GLN A 118 6.44 -2.16 -1.41
N LEU A 119 6.14 -1.60 -2.59
CA LEU A 119 5.62 -2.40 -3.69
C LEU A 119 6.68 -3.38 -4.17
N TYR A 120 6.21 -4.50 -4.69
CA TYR A 120 7.04 -5.45 -5.41
C TYR A 120 6.29 -5.99 -6.62
N SER A 121 7.04 -6.68 -7.46
CA SER A 121 6.52 -7.30 -8.64
C SER A 121 7.04 -8.73 -8.80
N THR A 122 6.27 -9.58 -9.47
CA THR A 122 6.66 -10.95 -9.78
C THR A 122 6.07 -11.37 -11.12
N LYS A 123 6.72 -12.32 -11.79
CA LYS A 123 6.13 -13.01 -12.94
C LYS A 123 5.15 -14.07 -12.44
N HIS A 124 3.96 -14.15 -13.01
CA HIS A 124 3.06 -15.27 -12.72
C HIS A 124 3.50 -16.50 -13.52
N SER A 125 3.33 -17.71 -13.00
CA SER A 125 3.70 -18.95 -13.72
C SER A 125 2.95 -19.13 -15.05
N ALA A 126 1.79 -18.46 -15.19
CA ALA A 126 0.93 -18.51 -16.37
C ALA A 126 0.98 -17.24 -17.25
N GLN A 127 1.68 -16.18 -16.84
CA GLN A 127 1.73 -14.90 -17.58
C GLN A 127 3.16 -14.57 -18.00
N LYS A 128 3.34 -14.05 -19.22
CA LYS A 128 4.65 -13.61 -19.72
C LYS A 128 5.10 -12.28 -19.11
N SER A 129 4.18 -11.44 -18.64
CA SER A 129 4.45 -10.11 -18.08
C SER A 129 4.59 -10.14 -16.55
N GLN A 130 5.36 -9.17 -16.06
CA GLN A 130 5.59 -8.94 -14.64
C GLN A 130 4.44 -8.12 -14.07
N GLN A 131 3.85 -8.58 -12.97
CA GLN A 131 2.75 -7.88 -12.30
C GLN A 131 3.25 -7.22 -11.03
N THR A 132 2.81 -5.98 -10.80
CA THR A 132 3.05 -5.25 -9.56
C THR A 132 1.85 -5.39 -8.63
N TYR A 133 2.13 -5.65 -7.35
CA TYR A 133 1.11 -5.86 -6.33
C TYR A 133 0.99 -4.63 -5.44
N PHE A 134 -0.24 -4.34 -4.99
CA PHE A 134 -0.47 -3.34 -3.94
C PHE A 134 0.38 -3.64 -2.70
N ARG A 135 0.69 -2.62 -1.92
CA ARG A 135 1.23 -2.79 -0.58
C ARG A 135 0.29 -3.68 0.25
N HIS A 136 0.81 -4.72 0.87
CA HIS A 136 0.02 -5.62 1.70
C HIS A 136 0.83 -6.26 2.82
N LEU A 137 0.10 -6.78 3.78
CA LEU A 137 0.58 -7.57 4.90
C LEU A 137 0.05 -9.00 4.74
N HIS A 138 0.93 -9.98 4.90
CA HIS A 138 0.55 -11.38 5.04
C HIS A 138 0.55 -11.81 6.50
N PHE A 139 -0.30 -12.77 6.85
CA PHE A 139 -0.26 -13.40 8.16
C PHE A 139 -0.85 -14.81 8.18
N VAL A 140 -0.42 -15.60 9.15
CA VAL A 140 -1.01 -16.89 9.54
C VAL A 140 -1.44 -16.83 11.00
N ILE A 141 -2.43 -17.64 11.36
CA ILE A 141 -2.97 -17.73 12.72
C ILE A 141 -2.54 -19.09 13.29
N SER A 142 -2.20 -19.17 14.58
CA SER A 142 -1.84 -20.44 15.22
C SER A 142 -3.05 -21.38 15.30
N ASN A 143 -2.88 -22.65 15.70
CA ASN A 143 -3.93 -23.52 16.21
C ASN A 143 -4.36 -23.12 17.65
N GLU A 144 -5.40 -23.77 18.22
CA GLU A 144 -5.96 -23.41 19.55
C GLU A 144 -4.92 -23.49 20.66
N LYS A 145 -4.08 -24.52 20.61
CA LYS A 145 -3.01 -24.79 21.57
C LYS A 145 -1.81 -23.85 21.41
N CYS A 146 -1.80 -22.99 20.39
CA CYS A 146 -0.71 -22.07 20.08
C CYS A 146 0.66 -22.75 19.91
N ASN A 147 0.67 -23.96 19.34
CA ASN A 147 1.89 -24.74 19.11
C ASN A 147 2.14 -25.07 17.62
N GLU A 148 1.17 -24.80 16.73
CA GLU A 148 1.31 -24.95 15.29
C GLU A 148 0.73 -23.74 14.55
N TRP A 149 1.28 -23.39 13.39
CA TRP A 149 0.72 -22.37 12.50
C TRP A 149 -0.25 -23.01 11.52
N SER A 150 -1.40 -22.36 11.30
CA SER A 150 -2.33 -22.78 10.25
C SER A 150 -1.67 -22.64 8.88
N PRO A 151 -1.91 -23.56 7.94
CA PRO A 151 -1.41 -23.46 6.57
C PRO A 151 -2.05 -22.30 5.78
N GLU A 152 -3.16 -21.76 6.26
CA GLU A 152 -3.86 -20.63 5.65
C GLU A 152 -3.13 -19.31 5.80
N ILE A 153 -2.67 -18.77 4.67
CA ILE A 153 -2.13 -17.41 4.59
C ILE A 153 -3.27 -16.43 4.31
N TYR A 154 -3.39 -15.42 5.15
CA TYR A 154 -4.29 -14.29 4.99
C TYR A 154 -3.52 -13.07 4.50
N THR A 155 -4.19 -12.20 3.76
CA THR A 155 -3.60 -10.97 3.21
C THR A 155 -4.50 -9.78 3.45
N LYS A 156 -3.89 -8.65 3.80
CA LYS A 156 -4.56 -7.37 4.02
C LYS A 156 -3.83 -6.27 3.25
N ILE A 157 -4.52 -5.56 2.38
CA ILE A 157 -3.98 -4.37 1.70
C ILE A 157 -3.65 -3.29 2.73
N VAL A 158 -2.53 -2.61 2.52
CA VAL A 158 -2.00 -1.56 3.39
C VAL A 158 -1.92 -0.25 2.62
N VAL A 159 -2.61 0.77 3.11
CA VAL A 159 -2.40 2.16 2.69
C VAL A 159 -1.49 2.82 3.71
N CYS A 160 -0.30 3.25 3.29
CA CYS A 160 0.62 3.92 4.20
C CYS A 160 0.22 5.37 4.42
N GLN A 161 0.25 5.79 5.67
CA GLN A 161 0.01 7.16 6.08
C GLN A 161 1.32 7.83 6.48
N TYR A 162 1.50 9.07 6.06
CA TYR A 162 2.69 9.86 6.31
C TYR A 162 2.32 11.16 7.01
N GLY A 163 3.22 11.66 7.86
CA GLY A 163 3.11 12.98 8.50
C GLY A 163 3.85 14.08 7.73
N LEU A 164 3.76 15.32 8.23
CA LEU A 164 4.27 16.52 7.54
C LEU A 164 5.72 16.40 7.09
N LYS A 165 6.63 15.91 7.95
CA LYS A 165 8.07 15.80 7.61
C LYS A 165 8.29 15.01 6.31
N LYS A 166 7.57 13.90 6.14
CA LYS A 166 7.68 13.04 4.97
C LYS A 166 6.98 13.66 3.76
N MET A 167 5.84 14.33 3.98
CA MET A 167 5.15 15.11 2.96
C MET A 167 6.07 16.18 2.33
N LEU A 168 6.80 16.95 3.16
CA LEU A 168 7.74 17.96 2.68
C LEU A 168 8.90 17.34 1.87
N GLN A 169 9.41 16.18 2.29
CA GLN A 169 10.41 15.44 1.49
C GLN A 169 9.86 15.04 0.12
N PHE A 170 8.60 14.62 0.03
CA PHE A 170 7.96 14.30 -1.25
C PHE A 170 7.84 15.53 -2.15
N CYS A 171 7.37 16.66 -1.62
CA CYS A 171 7.32 17.93 -2.34
C CYS A 171 8.69 18.33 -2.92
N GLN A 172 9.74 18.25 -2.11
CA GLN A 172 11.10 18.61 -2.53
C GLN A 172 11.66 17.65 -3.58
N SER A 173 11.43 16.34 -3.41
CA SER A 173 11.99 15.32 -4.30
C SER A 173 11.45 15.40 -5.73
N LYS A 174 10.20 15.87 -5.90
CA LYS A 174 9.43 15.80 -7.16
C LYS A 174 9.44 14.40 -7.79
N MET A 175 9.42 13.36 -6.94
CA MET A 175 9.31 11.95 -7.36
C MET A 175 7.93 11.35 -7.10
N HIS A 176 7.01 12.13 -6.53
CA HIS A 176 5.64 11.71 -6.23
C HIS A 176 4.67 12.79 -6.72
N VAL A 177 3.61 12.36 -7.41
CA VAL A 177 2.50 13.25 -7.76
C VAL A 177 1.67 13.50 -6.52
N ILE A 178 1.46 14.77 -6.18
CA ILE A 178 0.72 15.16 -4.98
C ILE A 178 -0.69 15.57 -5.38
N ILE A 179 -1.69 14.88 -4.84
CA ILE A 179 -3.09 15.05 -5.21
C ILE A 179 -3.87 15.62 -4.03
N ASN A 180 -4.40 16.82 -4.22
CA ASN A 180 -5.43 17.39 -3.36
C ASN A 180 -6.79 16.81 -3.77
N THR A 181 -7.48 16.19 -2.82
CA THR A 181 -8.74 15.47 -3.08
C THR A 181 -10.00 16.29 -2.76
N LEU A 182 -9.84 17.53 -2.27
CA LEU A 182 -10.93 18.46 -1.96
C LEU A 182 -11.62 18.98 -3.24
N PRO A 183 -12.81 19.61 -3.13
CA PRO A 183 -13.43 20.31 -4.25
C PRO A 183 -12.54 21.41 -4.85
N HIS A 184 -12.71 21.69 -6.14
CA HIS A 184 -11.89 22.68 -6.86
C HIS A 184 -11.94 24.08 -6.23
N ASP A 185 -13.09 24.52 -5.70
CA ASP A 185 -13.21 25.80 -5.00
C ASP A 185 -12.33 25.87 -3.74
N SER A 186 -12.20 24.75 -3.02
CA SER A 186 -11.33 24.69 -1.84
C SER A 186 -9.86 24.72 -2.26
N PHE A 187 -9.51 23.97 -3.30
CA PHE A 187 -8.16 23.96 -3.87
C PHE A 187 -7.74 25.34 -4.42
N ALA A 188 -8.65 26.05 -5.09
CA ALA A 188 -8.40 27.37 -5.65
C ALA A 188 -8.14 28.42 -4.56
N LYS A 189 -8.81 28.29 -3.41
CA LYS A 189 -8.57 29.15 -2.23
C LYS A 189 -7.22 28.85 -1.58
N ASP A 190 -6.91 27.57 -1.39
CA ASP A 190 -5.67 27.14 -0.75
C ASP A 190 -5.30 25.69 -1.10
N HIS A 191 -4.02 25.44 -1.33
CA HIS A 191 -3.47 24.11 -1.54
C HIS A 191 -1.97 24.05 -1.19
N ILE A 192 -1.48 22.84 -0.95
CA ILE A 192 -0.03 22.59 -0.83
C ILE A 192 0.63 22.90 -2.20
N PRO A 193 1.67 23.74 -2.28
CA PRO A 193 2.34 24.05 -3.53
C PRO A 193 2.80 22.81 -4.29
N ASN A 194 2.71 22.86 -5.63
CA ASN A 194 2.98 21.72 -6.53
C ASN A 194 2.10 20.49 -6.30
N SER A 195 0.91 20.67 -5.71
CA SER A 195 -0.15 19.67 -5.75
C SER A 195 -1.20 20.00 -6.81
N TYR A 196 -1.92 18.97 -7.25
CA TYR A 196 -2.93 19.06 -8.30
C TYR A 196 -4.28 18.62 -7.74
N ASN A 197 -5.34 19.27 -8.18
CA ASN A 197 -6.69 18.90 -7.75
C ASN A 197 -7.20 17.70 -8.55
N LEU A 198 -7.59 16.64 -7.86
CA LEU A 198 -8.31 15.53 -8.45
C LEU A 198 -9.24 14.91 -7.39
N SER A 199 -10.50 15.33 -7.40
CA SER A 199 -11.49 14.86 -6.42
C SER A 199 -11.85 13.39 -6.63
N TYR A 200 -12.29 12.69 -5.57
CA TYR A 200 -12.72 11.29 -5.70
C TYR A 200 -13.88 11.12 -6.70
N LYS A 201 -14.75 12.12 -6.85
CA LYS A 201 -15.86 12.10 -7.82
C LYS A 201 -15.33 12.10 -9.25
N THR A 202 -14.32 12.93 -9.52
CA THR A 202 -13.63 13.00 -10.81
C THR A 202 -12.91 11.68 -11.11
N ILE A 203 -12.18 11.12 -10.14
CA ILE A 203 -11.48 9.83 -10.30
C ILE A 203 -12.48 8.72 -10.61
N LYS A 204 -13.62 8.70 -9.92
CA LYS A 204 -14.68 7.72 -10.12
C LYS A 204 -15.26 7.79 -11.53
N SER A 205 -15.52 9.00 -12.05
CA SER A 205 -16.13 9.21 -13.37
C SER A 205 -15.16 8.93 -14.52
N MET A 206 -13.86 9.18 -14.36
CA MET A 206 -12.87 8.91 -15.39
C MET A 206 -12.76 7.41 -15.69
N SER A 207 -12.64 7.07 -16.95
CA SER A 207 -12.15 5.75 -17.39
C SER A 207 -10.71 5.53 -16.93
N VAL A 208 -10.26 4.27 -17.00
CA VAL A 208 -8.88 3.92 -16.64
C VAL A 208 -7.88 4.64 -17.55
N ASP A 209 -8.18 4.77 -18.84
CA ASP A 209 -7.27 5.37 -19.82
C ASP A 209 -7.22 6.89 -19.70
N GLU A 210 -8.36 7.56 -19.48
CA GLU A 210 -8.38 9.00 -19.17
C GLU A 210 -7.55 9.30 -17.92
N LEU A 211 -7.70 8.49 -16.87
CA LEU A 211 -6.98 8.68 -15.62
C LEU A 211 -5.47 8.46 -15.80
N LYS A 212 -5.06 7.44 -16.56
CA LYS A 212 -3.65 7.23 -16.93
C LYS A 212 -3.10 8.40 -17.73
N SER A 213 -3.81 8.86 -18.75
CA SER A 213 -3.41 10.00 -19.58
C SER A 213 -3.24 11.26 -18.73
N TRP A 214 -4.19 11.55 -17.84
CA TRP A 214 -4.11 12.69 -16.93
C TRP A 214 -2.86 12.65 -16.04
N PHE A 215 -2.55 11.51 -15.43
CA PHE A 215 -1.33 11.37 -14.61
C PHE A 215 -0.06 11.50 -15.47
N CYS A 216 -0.03 10.91 -16.67
CA CYS A 216 1.10 11.04 -17.59
C CYS A 216 1.34 12.50 -18.00
N GLU A 217 0.28 13.27 -18.27
CA GLU A 217 0.37 14.69 -18.61
C GLU A 217 0.92 15.52 -17.45
N VAL A 218 0.37 15.33 -16.24
CA VAL A 218 0.87 15.99 -15.02
C VAL A 218 2.36 15.67 -14.79
N VAL A 219 2.75 14.40 -14.93
CA VAL A 219 4.15 13.98 -14.78
C VAL A 219 5.05 14.60 -15.84
N LYS A 220 4.62 14.63 -17.10
CA LYS A 220 5.35 15.23 -18.21
C LYS A 220 5.61 16.72 -17.98
N LEU A 221 4.59 17.46 -17.54
CA LEU A 221 4.65 18.91 -17.37
C LEU A 221 5.43 19.33 -16.12
N HIS A 222 5.27 18.60 -15.01
CA HIS A 222 5.67 19.12 -13.69
C HIS A 222 6.67 18.25 -12.94
N TYR A 223 6.89 17.01 -13.38
CA TYR A 223 7.77 16.05 -12.71
C TYR A 223 8.82 15.48 -13.69
N PRO A 224 9.72 16.31 -14.27
CA PRO A 224 10.63 15.88 -15.34
C PRO A 224 11.53 14.71 -14.93
N LYS A 225 11.99 14.66 -13.66
CA LYS A 225 12.77 13.54 -13.12
C LYS A 225 11.97 12.24 -13.14
N LEU A 226 10.73 12.26 -12.66
CA LEU A 226 9.84 11.10 -12.69
C LEU A 226 9.47 10.70 -14.13
N ASN A 227 9.25 11.68 -15.01
CA ASN A 227 8.96 11.45 -16.42
C ASN A 227 10.06 10.66 -17.12
N THR A 228 11.33 10.84 -16.75
CA THR A 228 12.42 10.01 -17.30
C THR A 228 12.27 8.52 -17.02
N TYR A 229 11.59 8.12 -15.95
CA TYR A 229 11.33 6.71 -15.65
C TYR A 229 10.21 6.15 -16.52
N LEU A 230 9.18 6.95 -16.80
CA LEU A 230 8.09 6.57 -17.71
C LEU A 230 8.60 6.45 -19.15
N LEU A 231 9.35 7.45 -19.65
CA LEU A 231 9.89 7.45 -21.02
C LEU A 231 10.89 6.30 -21.27
N LYS A 232 11.58 5.84 -20.22
CA LYS A 232 12.51 4.70 -20.30
C LYS A 232 11.84 3.37 -19.95
N GLU A 233 10.51 3.34 -19.82
CA GLU A 233 9.71 2.16 -19.47
C GLU A 233 10.20 1.44 -18.20
N ARG A 234 10.79 2.20 -17.27
CA ARG A 234 11.28 1.68 -15.98
C ARG A 234 10.16 1.55 -14.94
N ILE A 235 9.07 2.26 -15.17
CA ILE A 235 7.81 2.15 -14.44
C ILE A 235 6.66 2.32 -15.43
N GLU A 236 5.52 1.73 -15.13
CA GLU A 236 4.29 1.90 -15.91
C GLU A 236 3.40 3.03 -15.33
N PRO A 237 2.45 3.60 -16.11
CA PRO A 237 1.59 4.67 -15.64
C PRO A 237 0.84 4.36 -14.32
N TYR A 238 0.35 3.13 -14.13
CA TYR A 238 -0.35 2.75 -12.91
C TYR A 238 0.59 2.58 -11.68
N GLN A 239 1.91 2.66 -11.89
CA GLN A 239 2.94 2.56 -10.86
C GLN A 239 3.46 3.94 -10.43
N ILE A 240 2.98 5.03 -11.05
CA ILE A 240 3.30 6.41 -10.67
C ILE A 240 3.10 6.59 -9.16
N PRO A 241 4.11 7.04 -8.41
CA PRO A 241 3.97 7.29 -6.98
C PRO A 241 3.01 8.46 -6.73
N ILE A 242 1.95 8.22 -5.97
CA ILE A 242 0.90 9.20 -5.68
C ILE A 242 0.78 9.40 -4.16
N ILE A 243 0.79 10.66 -3.72
CA ILE A 243 0.45 11.05 -2.36
C ILE A 243 -0.87 11.82 -2.41
N THR A 244 -1.90 11.29 -1.78
CA THR A 244 -3.19 11.99 -1.63
C THR A 244 -3.27 12.72 -0.29
N TYR A 245 -4.00 13.82 -0.23
CA TYR A 245 -4.32 14.50 1.02
C TYR A 245 -5.70 15.17 0.97
N CYS A 246 -6.26 15.44 2.16
CA CYS A 246 -7.52 16.18 2.35
C CYS A 246 -7.31 17.36 3.32
N ALA A 247 -8.35 17.86 3.98
CA ALA A 247 -8.33 18.98 4.88
C ALA A 247 -7.62 18.67 6.22
N HIS A 248 -7.83 17.47 6.79
CA HIS A 248 -7.26 17.05 8.08
C HIS A 248 -7.42 15.53 8.29
N SER A 249 -6.91 15.00 9.40
CA SER A 249 -6.85 13.56 9.72
C SER A 249 -8.19 12.84 9.89
N GLU A 250 -9.27 13.58 10.08
CA GLU A 250 -10.63 13.03 10.19
C GLU A 250 -11.40 13.16 8.86
N CYS A 251 -10.83 13.86 7.88
CA CYS A 251 -11.41 13.90 6.54
C CYS A 251 -11.18 12.56 5.83
N ASN A 252 -12.25 11.94 5.34
CA ASN A 252 -12.21 10.67 4.61
C ASN A 252 -12.10 10.81 3.08
N VAL A 253 -12.07 12.04 2.53
CA VAL A 253 -12.10 12.27 1.08
C VAL A 253 -10.84 11.75 0.39
N SER A 254 -9.67 11.85 1.05
CA SER A 254 -8.43 11.24 0.56
C SER A 254 -8.55 9.72 0.51
N GLN A 255 -9.09 9.09 1.55
CA GLN A 255 -9.34 7.65 1.57
C GLN A 255 -10.28 7.21 0.43
N LEU A 256 -11.37 7.95 0.18
CA LEU A 256 -12.27 7.66 -0.95
C LEU A 256 -11.54 7.77 -2.30
N ALA A 257 -10.69 8.79 -2.48
CA ALA A 257 -9.88 8.93 -3.69
C ALA A 257 -8.91 7.75 -3.86
N ILE A 258 -8.23 7.32 -2.79
CA ILE A 258 -7.35 6.14 -2.79
C ILE A 258 -8.13 4.89 -3.23
N GLN A 259 -9.33 4.68 -2.69
CA GLN A 259 -10.17 3.55 -3.07
C GLN A 259 -10.49 3.56 -4.57
N GLU A 260 -10.88 4.71 -5.12
CA GLU A 260 -11.18 4.83 -6.56
C GLU A 260 -9.92 4.64 -7.42
N LEU A 261 -8.78 5.24 -7.06
CA LEU A 261 -7.50 5.05 -7.77
C LEU A 261 -7.10 3.57 -7.80
N MET A 262 -7.20 2.88 -6.67
CA MET A 262 -6.87 1.45 -6.57
C MET A 262 -7.83 0.57 -7.37
N LYS A 263 -9.15 0.87 -7.39
CA LYS A 263 -10.13 0.19 -8.27
C LYS A 263 -9.76 0.34 -9.75
N LYS A 264 -9.11 1.45 -10.13
CA LYS A 264 -8.62 1.73 -11.49
C LYS A 264 -7.21 1.18 -11.75
N GLY A 265 -6.64 0.42 -10.81
CA GLY A 265 -5.38 -0.30 -10.96
C GLY A 265 -4.13 0.46 -10.54
N PHE A 266 -4.24 1.70 -10.03
CA PHE A 266 -3.09 2.42 -9.51
C PHE A 266 -2.60 1.79 -8.21
N VAL A 267 -1.36 1.32 -8.18
CA VAL A 267 -0.83 0.51 -7.07
C VAL A 267 0.02 1.29 -6.08
N ASN A 268 0.60 2.42 -6.51
CA ASN A 268 1.61 3.16 -5.75
C ASN A 268 1.04 4.39 -5.06
N ILE A 269 0.07 4.18 -4.18
CA ILE A 269 -0.66 5.26 -3.53
C ILE A 269 -0.35 5.26 -2.02
N SER A 270 -0.21 6.45 -1.45
CA SER A 270 -0.12 6.67 0.00
C SER A 270 -0.85 7.96 0.37
N GLU A 271 -1.04 8.17 1.67
CA GLU A 271 -1.81 9.28 2.21
C GLU A 271 -0.92 10.18 3.07
N TYR A 272 -1.09 11.50 2.90
CA TYR A 272 -0.67 12.48 3.89
C TYR A 272 -1.88 12.83 4.76
N SER A 273 -1.95 12.24 5.97
CA SER A 273 -3.14 12.30 6.81
C SER A 273 -3.30 13.63 7.58
N GLY A 274 -2.22 14.38 7.78
CA GLY A 274 -2.29 15.69 8.44
C GLY A 274 -3.11 16.74 7.67
N GLY A 275 -3.17 16.59 6.34
CA GLY A 275 -3.95 17.44 5.45
C GLY A 275 -3.55 18.92 5.47
N MET A 276 -4.39 19.77 4.89
CA MET A 276 -4.19 21.23 4.86
C MET A 276 -4.04 21.85 6.25
N ARG A 277 -4.77 21.33 7.26
CA ARG A 277 -4.75 21.85 8.64
C ARG A 277 -3.36 21.73 9.26
N GLU A 278 -2.76 20.54 9.21
CA GLU A 278 -1.40 20.36 9.74
C GLU A 278 -0.39 21.19 8.93
N TYR A 279 -0.50 21.16 7.59
CA TYR A 279 0.39 21.91 6.71
C TYR A 279 0.41 23.41 7.03
N ARG A 280 -0.76 24.06 7.10
CA ARG A 280 -0.87 25.50 7.38
C ARG A 280 -0.52 25.87 8.81
N SER A 281 -0.75 24.98 9.78
CA SER A 281 -0.33 25.23 11.17
C SER A 281 1.20 25.35 11.31
N LYS A 282 1.98 24.78 10.39
CA LYS A 282 3.44 24.79 10.41
C LYS A 282 4.05 25.67 9.32
N ILE A 283 3.31 25.95 8.25
CA ILE A 283 3.71 26.77 7.10
C ILE A 283 2.58 27.78 6.82
N PRO A 284 2.47 28.82 7.67
CA PRO A 284 1.51 29.91 7.46
C PRO A 284 1.89 30.72 6.21
N PHE A 285 0.92 31.45 5.65
CA PHE A 285 1.15 32.34 4.51
C PHE A 285 2.10 33.49 4.84
N ASP A 286 2.07 33.97 6.09
CA ASP A 286 2.74 35.19 6.52
C ASP A 286 4.01 34.88 7.34
N LYS A 287 5.07 34.40 6.68
CA LYS A 287 6.43 34.43 7.22
C LYS A 287 7.41 34.96 6.18
#